data_AF-A0A7X7F986-F1
#
_entry.id   AF-A0A7X7F986-F1
#
_cell.length_a   1.000
_cell.length_b   1.000
_cell.length_c   1.000
_cell.angle_alpha   90.00
_cell.angle_beta   90.00
_cell.angle_gamma   90.00
#
_symmetry.space_group_name_H-M   'P 1'
#
loop_
_entity.id
_entity.type
_entity.pdbx_description
1 polymer ?
#
loop_
_entity_poly.entity_id
_entity_poly.type
_entity_poly.pdbx_seq_one_letter_code
_entity_poly.pdbx_strand_id
1 'polypeptide(L)'
;MTLNAKAKNEGAVAKKAKCAAPKETVSKKRIVLSVKAEPGSTVYVSGSFNEWDATEKKLVDKRGDGVFTTTLTLPPGIYEYKFVINGIWTLDPDPDRDWTQNGLGTLNSVLRVG
;
A
#
# COMPACT_ATOMS: atom_id res chain seq x y z
N MET A 1 -34.51 -43.16 39.95
CA MET A 1 -34.14 -41.88 40.60
C MET A 1 -35.00 -40.77 39.99
N THR A 2 -35.25 -39.70 40.74
CA THR A 2 -36.39 -38.78 40.51
C THR A 2 -36.02 -37.53 39.69
N LEU A 3 -37.02 -36.90 39.08
CA LEU A 3 -36.95 -35.66 38.29
C LEU A 3 -36.85 -34.36 39.14
N ASN A 4 -36.65 -33.25 38.44
CA ASN A 4 -37.05 -31.85 38.75
C ASN A 4 -36.11 -30.89 39.54
N ALA A 5 -35.28 -30.18 38.77
CA ALA A 5 -35.44 -28.74 38.40
C ALA A 5 -35.53 -27.59 39.45
N LYS A 6 -34.72 -26.55 39.19
CA LYS A 6 -34.92 -25.09 39.37
C LYS A 6 -34.07 -24.39 38.28
N ALA A 7 -34.47 -23.39 37.48
CA ALA A 7 -35.28 -22.16 37.68
C ALA A 7 -34.56 -21.10 38.55
N LYS A 8 -34.36 -19.83 38.14
CA LYS A 8 -34.68 -19.08 36.89
C LYS A 8 -33.37 -18.41 36.36
N ASN A 9 -33.22 -17.26 35.67
CA ASN A 9 -34.07 -16.10 35.30
C ASN A 9 -33.62 -15.48 33.94
N GLU A 10 -34.33 -14.46 33.43
CA GLU A 10 -34.02 -13.73 32.19
C GLU A 10 -32.90 -12.67 32.30
N GLY A 11 -32.34 -12.26 31.16
CA GLY A 11 -31.50 -11.06 30.97
C GLY A 11 -31.55 -10.58 29.51
N ALA A 12 -32.01 -9.34 29.26
CA ALA A 12 -32.50 -8.90 27.96
C ALA A 12 -31.43 -8.52 26.90
N VAL A 13 -31.89 -8.45 25.65
CA VAL A 13 -31.16 -7.98 24.45
C VAL A 13 -30.50 -6.61 24.67
N ALA A 14 -29.20 -6.51 24.35
CA ALA A 14 -28.49 -5.25 24.14
C ALA A 14 -28.12 -5.07 22.66
N LYS A 15 -28.83 -4.20 21.92
CA LYS A 15 -28.45 -3.82 20.56
C LYS A 15 -27.49 -2.62 20.59
N LYS A 16 -26.35 -2.78 19.91
CA LYS A 16 -25.63 -1.73 19.17
C LYS A 16 -25.07 -0.54 19.98
N ALA A 17 -23.81 -0.66 20.41
CA ALA A 17 -22.89 0.47 20.56
C ALA A 17 -21.88 0.44 19.41
N LYS A 18 -22.06 1.30 18.39
CA LYS A 18 -21.07 1.46 17.30
C LYS A 18 -20.08 2.54 17.72
N CYS A 19 -19.05 2.15 18.47
CA CYS A 19 -17.95 3.03 18.83
C CYS A 19 -17.21 3.47 17.57
N ALA A 20 -17.56 4.65 17.04
CA ALA A 20 -16.75 5.31 16.04
C ALA A 20 -15.49 5.82 16.75
N ALA A 21 -14.34 5.19 16.45
CA ALA A 21 -13.05 5.81 16.76
C ALA A 21 -13.00 7.21 16.13
N PRO A 22 -12.20 8.15 16.68
CA PRO A 22 -11.95 9.42 16.02
C PRO A 22 -11.51 9.14 14.58
N LYS A 23 -12.20 9.76 13.61
CA LYS A 23 -11.69 9.82 12.24
C LYS A 23 -10.54 10.81 12.24
N GLU A 24 -9.36 10.35 12.64
CA GLU A 24 -8.13 11.09 12.41
C GLU A 24 -8.06 11.38 10.92
N THR A 25 -8.20 12.66 10.55
CA THR A 25 -8.10 13.11 9.17
C THR A 25 -6.64 13.18 8.79
N VAL A 26 -6.01 12.01 8.68
CA VAL A 26 -4.61 11.84 8.30
C VAL A 26 -4.42 12.42 6.90
N SER A 27 -3.88 13.63 6.86
CA SER A 27 -3.85 14.44 5.65
C SER A 27 -2.90 13.83 4.62
N LYS A 28 -3.45 13.33 3.51
CA LYS A 28 -2.67 12.64 2.48
C LYS A 28 -1.79 13.62 1.71
N LYS A 29 -0.49 13.33 1.61
CA LYS A 29 0.46 14.09 0.79
C LYS A 29 0.52 13.55 -0.63
N ARG A 30 0.68 14.46 -1.58
CA ARG A 30 0.90 14.14 -2.99
C ARG A 30 2.40 13.91 -3.22
N ILE A 31 2.76 12.70 -3.64
CA ILE A 31 4.14 12.33 -3.99
C ILE A 31 4.19 12.06 -5.49
N VAL A 32 5.26 12.49 -6.16
CA VAL A 32 5.59 12.07 -7.52
C VAL A 32 6.70 11.01 -7.43
N LEU A 33 6.52 9.89 -8.13
CA LEU A 33 7.58 8.91 -8.36
C LEU A 33 7.97 8.96 -9.84
N SER A 34 9.26 8.76 -10.11
CA SER A 34 9.84 8.81 -11.45
C SER A 34 10.93 7.75 -11.62
N VAL A 35 10.98 7.09 -12.77
CA VAL A 35 12.02 6.10 -13.10
C VAL A 35 12.43 6.24 -14.57
N LYS A 36 13.68 5.91 -14.88
CA LYS A 36 14.18 5.82 -16.26
C LYS A 36 13.99 4.40 -16.79
N ALA A 37 13.44 4.28 -18.00
CA ALA A 37 13.38 3.04 -18.78
C ALA A 37 13.47 3.38 -20.27
N GLU A 38 13.57 2.38 -21.14
CA GLU A 38 13.55 2.62 -22.59
C GLU A 38 12.20 3.22 -23.03
N PRO A 39 12.18 4.26 -23.90
CA PRO A 39 10.95 4.84 -24.42
C PRO A 39 10.03 3.77 -25.03
N GLY A 40 8.73 3.83 -24.70
CA GLY A 40 7.76 2.81 -25.09
C GLY A 40 7.64 1.61 -24.12
N SER A 41 8.52 1.48 -23.12
CA SER A 41 8.36 0.49 -22.05
C SER A 41 7.02 0.63 -21.33
N THR A 42 6.48 -0.51 -20.86
CA THR A 42 5.34 -0.52 -19.94
C THR A 42 5.86 -0.56 -18.51
N VAL A 43 5.63 0.52 -17.77
CA VAL A 43 6.10 0.70 -16.39
C VAL A 43 4.92 0.86 -15.42
N TYR A 44 4.92 0.06 -14.36
CA TYR A 44 4.05 0.21 -13.19
C TYR A 44 4.89 0.44 -11.93
N VAL A 45 4.24 0.89 -10.85
CA VAL A 45 4.78 0.82 -9.48
C VAL A 45 3.87 -0.08 -8.66
N SER A 46 4.46 -0.89 -7.80
CA SER A 46 3.77 -1.86 -6.95
C SER A 46 4.35 -1.79 -5.55
N GLY A 47 3.50 -1.85 -4.52
CA GLY A 47 3.97 -1.75 -3.15
C GLY A 47 2.91 -1.98 -2.09
N SER A 48 3.34 -1.81 -0.85
CA SER A 48 2.52 -1.84 0.38
C SER A 48 1.28 -0.93 0.35
N PHE A 49 1.25 0.12 -0.48
CA PHE A 49 0.09 1.01 -0.63
C PHE A 49 -1.00 0.51 -1.60
N ASN A 50 -0.72 -0.53 -2.39
CA ASN A 50 -1.68 -1.16 -3.32
C ASN A 50 -1.61 -2.70 -3.29
N GLU A 51 -1.35 -3.28 -2.12
CA GLU A 51 -1.33 -4.74 -1.88
C GLU A 51 -0.37 -5.51 -2.82
N TRP A 52 0.66 -4.82 -3.32
CA TRP A 52 1.62 -5.30 -4.32
C TRP A 52 1.05 -5.62 -5.71
N ASP A 53 -0.10 -5.05 -6.13
CA ASP A 53 -0.58 -5.19 -7.51
C ASP A 53 0.44 -4.60 -8.51
N ALA A 54 0.92 -5.47 -9.41
CA ALA A 54 1.96 -5.19 -10.40
C ALA A 54 1.46 -4.45 -11.66
N THR A 55 0.16 -4.15 -11.75
CA THR A 55 -0.55 -3.69 -12.95
C THR A 55 -1.51 -2.51 -12.73
N GLU A 56 -1.99 -2.30 -11.51
CA GLU A 56 -2.94 -1.23 -11.20
C GLU A 56 -2.33 0.16 -11.43
N LYS A 57 -1.13 0.41 -10.88
CA LYS A 57 -0.57 1.77 -10.80
C LYS A 57 0.47 2.05 -11.88
N LYS A 58 -0.01 2.38 -13.08
CA LYS A 58 0.84 2.73 -14.24
C LYS A 58 1.61 4.05 -14.06
N LEU A 59 2.82 4.10 -14.62
CA LEU A 59 3.60 5.31 -14.87
C LEU A 59 3.50 5.70 -16.34
N VAL A 60 3.59 7.01 -16.61
CA VAL A 60 3.55 7.59 -17.96
C VAL A 60 4.83 8.38 -18.24
N ASP A 61 5.50 8.01 -19.34
CA ASP A 61 6.36 8.93 -20.07
C ASP A 61 5.44 9.81 -20.94
N LYS A 62 5.52 11.13 -20.76
CA LYS A 62 4.72 12.12 -21.51
C LYS A 62 5.54 12.85 -22.59
N ARG A 63 6.85 12.58 -22.69
CA ARG A 63 7.81 13.28 -23.54
C ARG A 63 8.41 12.38 -24.62
N GLY A 64 8.39 11.07 -24.41
CA GLY A 64 9.12 10.10 -25.23
C GLY A 64 10.61 10.05 -24.89
N ASP A 65 11.02 10.59 -23.73
CA ASP A 65 12.42 10.70 -23.30
C ASP A 65 12.86 9.59 -22.33
N GLY A 66 11.98 8.62 -22.06
CA GLY A 66 12.24 7.49 -21.16
C GLY A 66 12.07 7.82 -19.68
N VAL A 67 11.61 9.03 -19.31
CA VAL A 67 11.33 9.41 -17.93
C VAL A 67 9.85 9.13 -17.60
N PHE A 68 9.61 7.93 -17.09
CA PHE A 68 8.29 7.48 -16.66
C PHE A 68 7.93 8.09 -15.31
N THR A 69 6.71 8.63 -15.17
CA THR A 69 6.26 9.32 -13.95
C THR A 69 4.86 8.89 -13.50
N THR A 70 4.60 8.86 -12.19
CA THR A 70 3.23 8.76 -11.65
C THR A 70 3.05 9.60 -10.40
N THR A 71 1.80 9.83 -10.01
CA THR A 71 1.45 10.57 -8.80
C THR A 71 0.71 9.66 -7.82
N LEU A 72 1.24 9.56 -6.61
CA LEU A 72 0.62 8.91 -5.46
C LEU A 72 -0.01 9.96 -4.53
N THR A 73 -0.96 9.55 -3.71
CA THR A 73 -1.57 10.39 -2.68
C THR A 73 -1.81 9.54 -1.45
N LEU A 74 -0.82 9.57 -0.55
CA LEU A 74 -0.66 8.65 0.58
C LEU A 74 -0.71 9.44 1.90
N PRO A 75 -1.26 8.88 3.00
CA PRO A 75 -1.03 9.43 4.32
C PRO A 75 0.47 9.37 4.70
N PRO A 76 0.93 10.12 5.71
CA PRO A 76 2.26 9.94 6.27
C PRO A 76 2.47 8.51 6.77
N GLY A 77 3.69 7.99 6.60
CA GLY A 77 4.03 6.59 6.83
C GLY A 77 5.31 6.18 6.12
N ILE A 78 5.64 4.89 6.20
CA ILE A 78 6.74 4.26 5.48
C ILE A 78 6.15 3.18 4.57
N TYR A 79 6.51 3.21 3.30
CA TYR A 79 5.97 2.33 2.27
C TYR A 79 7.09 1.60 1.54
N GLU A 80 7.06 0.27 1.56
CA GLU A 80 7.85 -0.55 0.65
C GLU A 80 7.21 -0.58 -0.76
N TYR A 81 8.04 -0.52 -1.80
CA TYR A 81 7.63 -0.59 -3.20
C TYR A 81 8.75 -1.10 -4.14
N LYS A 82 8.37 -1.36 -5.39
CA LYS A 82 9.21 -1.61 -6.57
C LYS A 82 8.56 -1.01 -7.82
N PHE A 83 9.36 -0.82 -8.86
CA PHE A 83 8.84 -0.68 -10.22
C PHE A 83 8.67 -2.05 -10.88
N VAL A 84 7.73 -2.13 -11.83
CA VAL A 84 7.56 -3.29 -12.71
C VAL A 84 7.73 -2.79 -14.13
N ILE A 85 8.91 -3.03 -14.71
CA ILE A 85 9.32 -2.53 -16.03
C ILE A 85 9.27 -3.71 -17.01
N ASN A 86 8.35 -3.68 -17.97
CA ASN A 86 8.12 -4.76 -18.94
C ASN A 86 7.91 -6.14 -18.28
N GLY A 87 7.30 -6.16 -17.09
CA GLY A 87 7.07 -7.36 -16.26
C GLY A 87 8.22 -7.73 -15.31
N ILE A 88 9.37 -7.06 -15.40
CA ILE A 88 10.53 -7.29 -14.53
C ILE A 88 10.41 -6.42 -13.28
N TRP A 89 10.55 -7.03 -12.11
CA TRP A 89 10.58 -6.34 -10.82
C TRP A 89 11.91 -5.63 -10.61
N THR A 90 11.89 -4.30 -10.54
CA THR A 90 13.07 -3.44 -10.42
C THR A 90 13.01 -2.61 -9.15
N LEU A 91 14.14 -2.45 -8.46
CA LEU A 91 14.27 -1.43 -7.42
C LEU A 91 14.18 -0.03 -8.04
N ASP A 92 13.90 0.98 -7.23
CA ASP A 92 14.13 2.36 -7.62
C ASP A 92 15.65 2.59 -7.82
N PRO A 93 16.10 3.08 -8.99
CA PRO A 93 17.51 3.38 -9.25
C PRO A 93 17.96 4.76 -8.73
N ASP A 94 17.08 5.51 -8.08
CA ASP A 94 17.39 6.73 -7.34
C ASP A 94 18.44 6.44 -6.22
N PRO A 95 19.67 7.01 -6.27
CA PRO A 95 20.73 6.69 -5.32
C PRO A 95 20.46 7.20 -3.90
N ASP A 96 19.56 8.19 -3.75
CA ASP A 96 19.13 8.71 -2.45
C ASP A 96 17.99 7.87 -1.83
N ARG A 97 17.67 6.70 -2.43
CA ARG A 97 16.56 5.84 -2.00
C ARG A 97 16.99 4.78 -0.98
N ASP A 98 16.45 4.90 0.23
CA ASP A 98 16.45 3.82 1.23
C ASP A 98 15.90 2.50 0.63
N TRP A 99 16.46 1.38 1.07
CA TRP A 99 15.97 0.04 0.76
C TRP A 99 15.91 -0.83 2.01
N THR A 100 15.15 -1.93 1.93
CA THR A 100 15.02 -2.93 2.99
C THR A 100 15.03 -4.33 2.41
N GLN A 101 15.41 -5.34 3.19
CA GLN A 101 15.34 -6.74 2.78
C GLN A 101 13.96 -7.32 3.09
N ASN A 102 13.34 -7.98 2.12
CA ASN A 102 12.06 -8.66 2.29
C ASN A 102 12.25 -10.16 2.58
N GLY A 103 11.20 -10.80 3.10
CA GLY A 103 11.19 -12.26 3.35
C GLY A 103 11.36 -13.13 2.09
N LEU A 104 11.27 -12.53 0.89
CA LEU A 104 11.62 -13.09 -0.42
C LEU A 104 13.11 -13.44 -0.60
N GLY A 105 13.99 -12.96 0.27
CA GLY A 105 15.43 -12.95 0.02
C GLY A 105 15.86 -11.89 -1.01
N THR A 106 14.97 -10.94 -1.34
CA THR A 106 15.27 -9.80 -2.24
C THR A 106 15.14 -8.49 -1.48
N LEU A 107 15.54 -7.37 -2.10
CA LEU A 107 15.35 -6.03 -1.52
C LEU A 107 14.04 -5.40 -2.04
N ASN A 108 13.51 -4.43 -1.31
CA ASN A 108 12.44 -3.50 -1.71
C ASN A 108 12.91 -2.05 -1.49
N SER A 109 12.46 -1.11 -2.31
CA SER A 109 12.72 0.33 -2.12
C SER A 109 11.74 0.92 -1.09
N VAL A 110 12.18 1.93 -0.35
CA VAL A 110 11.44 2.52 0.77
C VAL A 110 11.08 3.98 0.49
N LEU A 111 9.78 4.28 0.48
CA LEU A 111 9.22 5.62 0.37
C LEU A 111 8.78 6.09 1.76
N ARG A 112 9.46 7.11 2.29
CA ARG A 112 9.04 7.81 3.50
C ARG A 112 8.12 8.98 3.13
N VAL A 113 6.94 9.04 3.74
CA VAL A 113 6.02 10.17 3.66
C VAL A 113 5.93 10.77 5.05
N GLY A 114 6.56 11.94 5.27
CA GLY A 114 6.44 12.71 6.52
C GLY A 114 5.33 13.73 6.47
#